data_AF-Q61854-F1
#
_entry.id   AF-Q61854-F1
#
_cell.length_a   1.000
_cell.length_b   1.000
_cell.length_c   1.000
_cell.angle_alpha   90.00
_cell.angle_beta   90.00
_cell.angle_gamma   90.00
#
_symmetry.space_group_name_H-M   'P 1'
#
loop_
_entity.id
_entity.type
_entity.pdbx_description
1 polymer ?
#
loop_
_entity_poly.entity_id
_entity_poly.type
_entity_poly.pdbx_seq_one_letter_code
_entity_poly.pdbx_strand_id
1 'polypeptide(L)'
;MKKTQTWIITCIYLQLLLFNPLVKTKEICGNPVTDNVKDITKLVANLPNDYMITLNYVAGMDVLPSHCWLRDMVIQLSLSLTTLLDKFSNISEGLSNYSIIDKLGKIVDDLVLCMEENAPKLT
;
A
#
# COMPACT_ATOMS: atom_id res chain seq x y z
N MET A 1 -20.63 -38.31 -32.27
CA MET A 1 -20.32 -36.89 -31.95
C MET A 1 -19.84 -36.65 -30.51
N LYS A 2 -20.14 -37.50 -29.52
CA LYS A 2 -19.72 -37.29 -28.11
C LYS A 2 -18.20 -37.33 -27.88
N LYS A 3 -17.45 -38.17 -28.61
CA LYS A 3 -15.99 -38.30 -28.44
C LYS A 3 -15.24 -36.99 -28.75
N THR A 4 -15.61 -36.26 -29.80
CA THR A 4 -14.92 -35.02 -30.20
C THR A 4 -15.08 -33.90 -29.16
N GLN A 5 -16.25 -33.79 -28.53
CA GLN A 5 -16.47 -32.84 -27.42
C GLN A 5 -15.62 -33.19 -26.19
N THR A 6 -15.49 -34.49 -25.85
CA THR A 6 -14.64 -34.93 -24.74
C THR A 6 -13.18 -34.54 -24.96
N TRP A 7 -12.65 -34.72 -26.18
CA TRP A 7 -11.26 -34.35 -26.49
C TRP A 7 -11.00 -32.84 -26.38
N ILE A 8 -11.92 -32.02 -26.86
CA ILE A 8 -11.82 -30.55 -26.74
C ILE A 8 -11.81 -30.13 -25.27
N ILE A 9 -12.72 -30.69 -24.46
CA ILE A 9 -12.80 -30.40 -23.02
C ILE A 9 -11.51 -30.82 -22.31
N THR A 10 -11.01 -32.02 -22.59
CA THR A 10 -9.75 -32.50 -22.02
C THR A 10 -8.57 -31.64 -22.43
N CYS A 11 -8.50 -31.18 -23.68
CA CYS A 11 -7.47 -30.25 -24.14
C CYS A 11 -7.51 -28.91 -23.43
N ILE A 12 -8.70 -28.34 -23.20
CA ILE A 12 -8.87 -27.07 -22.46
C ILE A 12 -8.41 -27.25 -21.01
N TYR A 13 -8.82 -28.33 -20.33
CA TYR A 13 -8.37 -28.60 -18.97
C TYR A 13 -6.86 -28.84 -18.90
N LEU A 14 -6.28 -29.52 -19.88
CA LEU A 14 -4.84 -29.73 -19.95
C LEU A 14 -4.09 -28.40 -20.17
N GLN A 15 -4.59 -27.53 -21.06
CA GLN A 15 -4.05 -26.19 -21.24
C GLN A 15 -4.15 -25.37 -19.95
N LEU A 16 -5.32 -25.31 -19.31
CA LEU A 16 -5.50 -24.60 -18.03
C LEU A 16 -4.60 -25.15 -16.91
N LEU A 17 -4.41 -26.47 -16.85
CA LEU A 17 -3.52 -27.14 -15.89
C LEU A 17 -2.05 -26.81 -16.17
N LEU A 18 -1.65 -26.71 -17.44
CA LEU A 18 -0.30 -26.35 -17.86
C LEU A 18 0.00 -24.85 -17.68
N PHE A 19 -1.01 -23.98 -17.75
CA PHE A 19 -0.86 -22.53 -17.51
C PHE A 19 -0.96 -22.14 -16.02
N ASN A 20 -1.54 -22.98 -15.15
CA ASN A 20 -1.69 -22.73 -13.72
C ASN A 20 -0.42 -22.80 -12.82
N PRO A 21 0.68 -23.53 -13.11
CA PRO A 21 1.76 -23.71 -12.12
C PRO A 21 2.81 -22.59 -12.11
N LEU A 22 2.76 -21.65 -13.08
CA LEU A 22 3.80 -20.64 -13.27
C LEU A 22 3.35 -19.20 -12.98
N VAL A 23 2.06 -18.99 -12.71
CA VAL A 23 1.61 -17.71 -12.15
C VAL A 23 1.79 -17.76 -10.64
N LYS A 24 3.06 -17.81 -10.20
CA LYS A 24 3.38 -17.07 -8.99
C LYS A 24 3.15 -15.62 -9.37
N THR A 25 1.94 -15.12 -9.11
CA THR A 25 1.75 -13.67 -9.06
C THR A 25 2.76 -13.22 -8.01
N LYS A 26 3.89 -12.66 -8.46
CA LYS A 26 4.75 -11.89 -7.59
C LYS A 26 3.79 -10.90 -6.94
N GLU A 27 3.62 -10.97 -5.61
CA GLU A 27 2.80 -9.99 -4.92
C GLU A 27 3.32 -8.62 -5.35
N ILE A 28 2.46 -7.89 -6.08
CA ILE A 28 2.82 -6.69 -6.86
C ILE A 28 3.51 -5.68 -5.95
N CYS A 29 3.00 -5.58 -4.73
CA CYS A 29 3.72 -5.16 -3.53
C CYS A 29 3.70 -6.35 -2.59
N GLY A 30 4.81 -6.75 -1.98
CA GLY A 30 4.77 -7.69 -0.84
C GLY A 30 3.94 -7.10 0.33
N ASN A 31 4.11 -7.61 1.55
CA ASN A 31 3.51 -6.98 2.72
C ASN A 31 4.49 -6.00 3.40
N PRO A 32 4.52 -4.70 3.06
CA PRO A 32 5.32 -3.71 3.78
C PRO A 32 4.71 -3.35 5.13
N VAL A 33 3.45 -3.74 5.39
CA VAL A 33 2.77 -3.44 6.65
C VAL A 33 3.35 -4.31 7.76
N THR A 34 4.16 -3.68 8.59
CA THR A 34 4.80 -4.29 9.76
C THR A 34 3.98 -4.03 11.03
N ASP A 35 4.35 -4.68 12.14
CA ASP A 35 3.72 -4.48 13.46
C ASP A 35 3.78 -3.04 13.98
N ASN A 36 4.57 -2.15 13.35
CA ASN A 36 4.67 -0.75 13.70
C ASN A 36 3.33 0.02 13.59
N VAL A 37 2.34 -0.49 12.84
CA VAL A 37 1.00 0.11 12.80
C VAL A 37 0.28 0.07 14.16
N LYS A 38 0.68 -0.83 15.07
CA LYS A 38 0.13 -0.91 16.43
C LYS A 38 0.43 0.36 17.24
N ASP A 39 1.50 1.08 16.90
CA ASP A 39 1.92 2.30 17.60
C ASP A 39 1.16 3.57 17.14
N ILE A 40 0.32 3.48 16.10
CA ILE A 40 -0.53 4.61 15.65
C ILE A 40 -1.42 5.12 16.80
N THR A 41 -1.98 4.21 17.58
CA THR A 41 -2.84 4.57 18.73
C THR A 41 -2.10 5.40 19.78
N LYS A 42 -0.82 5.07 20.02
CA LYS A 42 0.06 5.83 20.93
C LYS A 42 0.38 7.21 20.34
N LEU A 43 0.69 7.26 19.05
CA LEU A 43 0.93 8.54 18.37
C LEU A 43 -0.29 9.46 18.48
N VAL A 44 -1.49 8.96 18.19
CA VAL A 44 -2.74 9.73 18.30
C VAL A 44 -2.98 10.21 19.73
N ALA A 45 -2.72 9.37 20.74
CA ALA A 45 -2.85 9.76 22.14
C ALA A 45 -1.82 10.82 22.59
N ASN A 46 -0.68 10.91 21.90
CA ASN A 46 0.39 11.88 22.21
C ASN A 46 0.30 13.17 21.38
N LEU A 47 -0.60 13.25 20.40
CA LEU A 47 -0.85 14.47 19.65
C LEU A 47 -1.91 15.32 20.38
N PRO A 48 -1.79 16.66 20.39
CA PRO A 48 -2.86 17.51 20.88
C PRO A 48 -4.14 17.23 20.08
N ASN A 49 -5.28 17.20 20.77
CA ASN A 49 -6.57 16.89 20.16
C ASN A 49 -7.06 17.96 19.17
N ASP A 50 -6.54 19.17 19.27
CA ASP A 50 -6.79 20.32 18.40
C ASP A 50 -5.70 20.50 17.33
N TYR A 51 -4.68 19.63 17.30
CA TYR A 51 -3.62 19.69 16.31
C TYR A 51 -4.11 19.22 14.94
N MET A 52 -4.05 20.11 13.95
CA MET A 52 -4.48 19.81 12.58
C MET A 52 -3.31 19.33 11.73
N ILE A 53 -3.41 18.11 11.21
CA ILE A 53 -2.48 17.57 10.21
C ILE A 53 -2.98 17.98 8.82
N THR A 54 -2.18 18.77 8.11
CA THR A 54 -2.47 19.10 6.71
C THR A 54 -2.32 17.85 5.84
N LEU A 55 -3.35 17.52 5.07
CA LEU A 55 -3.36 16.44 4.09
C LEU A 55 -4.12 16.92 2.85
N ASN A 56 -3.50 16.84 1.68
CA ASN A 56 -4.20 17.06 0.41
C ASN A 56 -5.02 15.82 0.10
N TYR A 57 -6.26 15.81 0.57
CA TYR A 57 -7.18 14.70 0.41
C TYR A 57 -7.62 14.56 -1.06
N VAL A 58 -7.54 13.34 -1.61
CA VAL A 58 -8.01 13.03 -2.96
C VAL A 58 -9.54 12.91 -2.93
N ALA A 59 -10.20 13.80 -3.65
CA ALA A 59 -11.66 13.83 -3.73
C ALA A 59 -12.22 12.51 -4.28
N GLY A 60 -13.30 12.03 -3.67
CA GLY A 60 -13.97 10.81 -4.07
C GLY A 60 -13.34 9.52 -3.53
N MET A 61 -12.36 9.58 -2.64
CA MET A 61 -11.79 8.40 -1.95
C MET A 61 -12.86 7.60 -1.18
N ASP A 62 -13.92 8.25 -0.72
CA ASP A 62 -15.06 7.68 0.01
C ASP A 62 -16.07 6.94 -0.88
N VAL A 63 -16.09 7.22 -2.20
CA VAL A 63 -17.09 6.69 -3.13
C VAL A 63 -16.49 5.92 -4.32
N LEU A 64 -15.29 6.28 -4.75
CA LEU A 64 -14.64 5.68 -5.92
C LEU A 64 -13.86 4.41 -5.53
N PRO A 65 -13.73 3.46 -6.47
CA PRO A 65 -12.85 2.31 -6.29
C PRO A 65 -11.40 2.72 -5.96
N SER A 66 -10.71 1.93 -5.14
CA SER A 66 -9.36 2.24 -4.65
C SER A 66 -8.36 2.56 -5.77
N HIS A 67 -8.41 1.85 -6.90
CA HIS A 67 -7.50 2.08 -8.02
C HIS A 67 -7.58 3.50 -8.63
N CYS A 68 -8.65 4.27 -8.34
CA CYS A 68 -8.79 5.65 -8.80
C CYS A 68 -8.02 6.67 -7.94
N TRP A 69 -7.78 6.38 -6.66
CA TRP A 69 -7.27 7.36 -5.70
C TRP A 69 -6.09 6.87 -4.86
N LEU A 70 -5.88 5.55 -4.77
CA LEU A 70 -4.93 4.96 -3.84
C LEU A 70 -3.50 5.44 -4.09
N ARG A 71 -3.07 5.52 -5.35
CA ARG A 71 -1.75 6.04 -5.73
C ARG A 71 -1.52 7.45 -5.22
N ASP A 72 -2.44 8.35 -5.56
CA ASP A 72 -2.30 9.76 -5.20
C ASP A 72 -2.41 9.95 -3.69
N MET A 73 -3.30 9.22 -3.01
CA MET A 73 -3.43 9.26 -1.55
C MET A 73 -2.17 8.78 -0.83
N VAL A 74 -1.54 7.70 -1.28
CA VAL A 74 -0.31 7.18 -0.67
C VAL A 74 0.83 8.18 -0.79
N ILE A 75 0.96 8.87 -1.95
CA ILE A 75 1.93 9.96 -2.13
C ILE A 75 1.64 11.13 -1.18
N GLN A 76 0.38 11.57 -1.09
CA GLN A 76 0.00 12.68 -0.20
C GLN A 76 0.20 12.34 1.28
N LEU A 77 -0.01 11.07 1.67
CA LEU A 77 0.28 10.58 3.02
C LEU A 77 1.78 10.61 3.33
N SER A 78 2.65 10.18 2.40
CA SER A 78 4.11 10.25 2.58
C SER A 78 4.58 11.70 2.81
N LEU A 79 4.08 12.65 2.01
CA LEU A 79 4.39 14.08 2.17
C LEU A 79 3.90 14.64 3.52
N SER A 80 2.70 14.24 3.94
CA SER A 80 2.10 14.71 5.20
C SER A 80 2.85 14.15 6.41
N LEU A 81 3.25 12.87 6.38
CA LEU A 81 4.06 12.24 7.42
C LEU A 81 5.47 12.85 7.50
N THR A 82 6.09 13.17 6.35
CA THR A 82 7.38 13.87 6.30
C THR A 82 7.28 15.25 6.95
N THR A 83 6.22 16.00 6.61
CA THR A 83 5.94 17.32 7.20
C THR A 83 5.66 17.22 8.70
N LEU A 84 4.99 16.15 9.15
CA LEU A 84 4.74 15.90 10.55
C LEU A 84 6.02 15.54 11.30
N LEU A 85 6.89 14.72 10.70
CA LEU A 85 8.16 14.28 11.29
C LEU A 85 9.07 15.46 11.62
N ASP A 86 9.16 16.45 10.73
CA ASP A 86 9.97 17.66 10.90
C ASP A 86 9.59 18.49 12.15
N LYS A 87 8.37 18.32 12.66
CA LYS A 87 7.91 19.02 13.88
C LYS A 87 8.37 18.35 15.18
N PHE A 88 8.90 17.13 15.10
CA PHE A 88 9.40 16.41 16.25
C PHE A 88 10.92 16.35 16.23
N SER A 89 11.55 16.62 17.37
CA SER A 89 12.98 16.41 17.50
C SER A 89 13.30 14.92 17.53
N ASN A 90 14.39 14.52 16.87
CA ASN A 90 14.94 13.18 16.93
C ASN A 90 15.64 12.94 18.28
N ILE A 91 14.85 12.79 19.34
CA ILE A 91 15.35 12.48 20.67
C ILE A 91 15.53 10.95 20.76
N SER A 92 16.74 10.49 21.07
CA SER A 92 17.09 9.05 21.04
C SER A 92 16.51 8.23 22.21
N GLU A 93 15.48 8.72 22.89
CA GLU A 93 14.81 7.99 23.97
C GLU A 93 13.58 7.25 23.43
N GLY A 94 13.75 5.95 23.14
CA GLY A 94 12.67 4.98 23.03
C GLY A 94 11.54 5.27 22.02
N LEU A 95 10.30 4.93 22.43
CA LEU A 95 9.04 5.06 21.68
C LEU A 95 8.60 6.53 21.58
N SER A 96 9.43 7.36 20.95
CA SER A 96 9.12 8.77 20.69
C SER A 96 8.16 8.93 19.52
N ASN A 97 7.38 10.02 19.50
CA ASN A 97 6.52 10.36 18.36
C ASN A 97 7.32 10.40 17.06
N TYR A 98 8.54 10.95 17.09
CA TYR A 98 9.48 10.94 15.97
C TYR A 98 9.72 9.51 15.45
N SER A 99 10.07 8.56 16.33
CA SER A 99 10.34 7.17 15.94
C SER A 99 9.10 6.49 15.34
N ILE A 100 7.90 6.76 15.87
CA ILE A 100 6.66 6.20 15.34
C ILE A 100 6.38 6.76 13.94
N ILE A 101 6.48 8.09 13.76
CA ILE A 101 6.24 8.74 12.47
C ILE A 101 7.26 8.30 11.43
N ASP A 102 8.55 8.19 11.78
CA ASP A 102 9.61 7.71 10.88
C ASP A 102 9.34 6.27 10.38
N LYS A 103 8.92 5.38 11.27
CA LYS A 103 8.54 4.00 10.90
C LYS A 103 7.31 3.95 10.00
N LEU A 104 6.30 4.78 10.28
CA LEU A 104 5.11 4.88 9.42
C LEU A 104 5.46 5.46 8.05
N GLY A 105 6.33 6.47 8.01
CA GLY A 105 6.86 7.06 6.76
C GLY A 105 7.48 5.99 5.88
N LYS A 106 8.37 5.16 6.42
CA LYS A 106 9.01 4.04 5.68
C LYS A 106 8.01 3.05 5.09
N ILE A 107 6.95 2.69 5.84
CA ILE A 107 5.89 1.81 5.31
C ILE A 107 5.17 2.46 4.12
N VAL A 108 4.87 3.76 4.22
CA VAL A 108 4.20 4.49 3.14
C VAL A 108 5.14 4.69 1.95
N ASP A 109 6.43 4.94 2.17
CA ASP A 109 7.43 5.08 1.10
C ASP A 109 7.63 3.77 0.33
N ASP A 110 7.64 2.62 1.01
CA ASP A 110 7.64 1.30 0.36
C ASP A 110 6.40 1.10 -0.52
N LEU A 111 5.24 1.61 -0.09
CA LEU A 111 4.01 1.59 -0.88
C LEU A 111 4.08 2.55 -2.08
N VAL A 112 4.66 3.74 -1.92
CA VAL A 112 4.90 4.68 -3.04
C VAL A 112 5.77 4.01 -4.10
N LEU A 113 6.92 3.47 -3.69
CA LEU A 113 7.86 2.80 -4.57
C LEU A 113 7.18 1.66 -5.34
N CYS A 114 6.42 0.83 -4.64
CA CYS A 114 5.68 -0.23 -5.29
C CYS A 114 4.69 0.30 -6.34
N MET A 115 3.92 1.35 -6.02
CA MET A 115 2.93 1.90 -6.95
C MET A 115 3.58 2.59 -8.15
N GLU A 116 4.75 3.19 -7.99
CA GLU A 116 5.51 3.77 -9.09
C GLU A 116 6.09 2.69 -10.03
N GLU A 117 6.63 1.59 -9.47
CA GLU A 117 7.14 0.48 -10.26
C GLU A 117 6.07 -0.23 -11.10
N ASN A 118 4.82 -0.20 -10.61
CA ASN A 118 3.69 -0.87 -11.23
C ASN A 118 2.73 0.09 -11.96
N ALA A 119 3.06 1.38 -12.04
CA ALA A 119 2.27 2.33 -12.81
C ALA A 119 2.41 2.03 -14.33
N PRO A 120 1.30 2.11 -15.10
CA PRO A 120 1.37 1.96 -16.54
C PRO A 120 2.30 3.04 -17.12
N LYS A 121 3.40 2.60 -17.75
CA LYS A 121 4.31 3.51 -18.46
C LYS A 121 3.56 4.06 -19.66
N LEU A 122 3.43 5.39 -19.75
CA LEU A 122 3.00 6.06 -20.97
C LEU A 122 4.10 5.84 -22.02
N THR A 123 3.94 4.80 -22.85
CA THR A 123 4.71 4.59 -24.09
C THR A 123 4.03 5.28 -25.25
#